data_AF-A0A973I5H2-F1
#
_entry.id   AF-A0A973I5H2-F1
#
_cell.length_a   1.000
_cell.length_b   1.000
_cell.length_c   1.000
_cell.angle_alpha   90.00
_cell.angle_beta   90.00
_cell.angle_gamma   90.00
#
_symmetry.space_group_name_H-M   'P 1'
#
loop_
_entity.id
_entity.type
_entity.pdbx_description
1 polymer ?
#
loop_
_entity_poly.entity_id
_entity_poly.type
_entity_poly.pdbx_seq_one_letter_code
_entity_poly.pdbx_strand_id
1 'polypeptide(L)'
;MALIVDPDDLNQGTEVIIDASSKTIQLVVAGNLSDDGVTGQALYSFLKEEWRTDASLIPYLFPMVSITPEQFEFINGWLPADDTTRNLLRFCGWRELNAGGTILREYFGVVSLGNIDAADTAYYAFQNDTSKTDFDFPGVVNQGIQTFGNASNGNFDKRNEELSVFIRTQGKLYGKATSSSIGLSELNYIANRFPLAEANDLKITASDTDIQNNAPYTGMSIRFFPSPQTRSIGGVDYDFGVIIDGNNGTAEQIYEFVQFELRQNSDIDVDAGPDQIGTLTDPLLRFVGDNLETLLVNNSDGGGGGVYIDNFNANDTNRISFTDNDGNSQTFPFVAAGALNFNPNLVADVDAIYRMFFTSGFETPGAILVNDNSGSPISGDVGGNASIPFDFDYDGNAQGGRTPGTDAAVTVVAIGTDDAQYVVAEALIT
;
A
#
# COMPACT_ATOMS: atom_id res chain seq x y z
N MET A 1 -14.44 26.01 -8.62
CA MET A 1 -14.37 27.12 -9.59
C MET A 1 -13.00 27.00 -10.22
N ALA A 2 -12.20 28.05 -10.38
CA ALA A 2 -10.78 27.89 -10.67
C ALA A 2 -9.99 28.48 -9.51
N LEU A 3 -8.76 28.00 -9.33
CA LEU A 3 -7.80 28.60 -8.42
C LEU A 3 -7.64 30.11 -8.73
N ILE A 4 -7.75 30.95 -7.70
CA ILE A 4 -7.53 32.39 -7.84
C ILE A 4 -6.03 32.70 -7.87
N VAL A 5 -5.57 33.25 -8.99
CA VAL A 5 -4.18 33.68 -9.23
C VAL A 5 -4.05 35.19 -9.43
N ASP A 6 -5.14 35.87 -9.74
CA ASP A 6 -5.20 37.31 -9.96
C ASP A 6 -5.89 37.99 -8.76
N PRO A 7 -5.28 39.03 -8.13
CA PRO A 7 -5.94 39.79 -7.08
C PRO A 7 -7.26 40.44 -7.51
N ASP A 8 -7.44 40.77 -8.79
CA ASP A 8 -8.66 41.42 -9.30
C ASP A 8 -9.92 40.52 -9.19
N ASP A 9 -9.72 39.21 -8.98
CA ASP A 9 -10.81 38.24 -8.77
C ASP A 9 -11.28 38.17 -7.30
N LEU A 10 -10.64 38.91 -6.39
CA LEU A 10 -11.02 39.00 -4.97
C LEU A 10 -11.68 40.34 -4.65
N ASN A 11 -12.65 40.34 -3.72
CA ASN A 11 -13.28 41.56 -3.23
C ASN A 11 -13.25 41.67 -1.70
N GLN A 12 -12.96 42.87 -1.21
CA GLN A 12 -13.02 43.19 0.23
C GLN A 12 -14.47 43.09 0.72
N GLY A 13 -14.68 42.40 1.84
CA GLY A 13 -16.00 42.19 2.46
C GLY A 13 -16.86 41.09 1.82
N THR A 14 -16.38 40.44 0.74
CA THR A 14 -17.03 39.26 0.14
C THR A 14 -16.14 38.03 0.31
N GLU A 15 -15.06 37.91 -0.47
CA GLU A 15 -14.10 36.80 -0.37
C GLU A 15 -13.05 37.06 0.70
N VAL A 16 -12.66 38.32 0.93
CA VAL A 16 -11.63 38.70 1.89
C VAL A 16 -12.20 39.65 2.93
N ILE A 17 -12.30 39.22 4.18
CA ILE A 17 -12.71 40.07 5.30
C ILE A 17 -11.46 40.51 6.07
N ILE A 18 -11.24 41.82 6.17
CA ILE A 18 -10.11 42.41 6.89
C ILE A 18 -10.65 43.09 8.14
N ASP A 19 -10.32 42.56 9.31
CA ASP A 19 -10.65 43.19 10.59
C ASP A 19 -9.41 43.84 11.19
N ALA A 20 -9.30 45.15 11.01
CA ALA A 20 -8.18 45.94 11.52
C ALA A 20 -8.17 46.10 13.05
N SER A 21 -9.30 45.84 13.71
CA SER A 21 -9.38 45.92 15.17
C SER A 21 -8.79 44.68 15.84
N SER A 22 -9.14 43.49 15.34
CA SER A 22 -8.57 42.21 15.78
C SER A 22 -7.24 41.88 15.07
N LYS A 23 -6.90 42.61 14.01
CA LYS A 23 -5.77 42.34 13.11
C LYS A 23 -5.86 40.95 12.49
N THR A 24 -7.01 40.63 11.93
CA THR A 24 -7.23 39.34 11.26
C THR A 24 -7.60 39.52 9.79
N ILE A 25 -7.20 38.54 8.97
CA ILE A 25 -7.59 38.41 7.57
C ILE A 25 -8.32 37.08 7.47
N GLN A 26 -9.54 37.10 6.95
CA GLN A 26 -10.36 35.91 6.74
C GLN A 26 -10.62 35.72 5.25
N LEU A 27 -10.49 34.48 4.79
CA LEU A 27 -10.93 34.06 3.46
C LEU A 27 -12.27 33.34 3.60
N VAL A 28 -13.25 33.76 2.82
CA VAL A 28 -14.62 33.21 2.85
C VAL A 28 -14.95 32.63 1.48
N VAL A 29 -15.38 31.37 1.46
CA VAL A 29 -15.92 30.72 0.26
C VAL A 29 -17.24 31.40 -0.14
N ALA A 30 -17.11 32.43 -0.96
CA ALA A 30 -18.17 33.28 -1.46
C ALA A 30 -17.74 33.86 -2.82
N GLY A 31 -18.69 34.39 -3.58
CA GLY A 31 -18.42 35.01 -4.89
C GLY A 31 -17.53 34.14 -5.78
N ASN A 32 -16.31 34.59 -6.04
CA ASN A 32 -15.35 33.90 -6.91
C ASN A 32 -14.51 32.82 -6.21
N LEU A 33 -14.42 32.84 -4.87
CA LEU A 33 -13.59 31.92 -4.10
C LEU A 33 -14.33 30.61 -3.82
N SER A 34 -13.65 29.48 -4.09
CA SER A 34 -14.09 28.12 -3.74
C SER A 34 -12.96 27.37 -3.03
N ASP A 35 -13.18 26.08 -2.76
CA ASP A 35 -12.20 25.16 -2.17
C ASP A 35 -10.91 25.01 -3.00
N ASP A 36 -10.94 25.40 -4.29
CA ASP A 36 -9.73 25.56 -5.12
C ASP A 36 -8.74 26.58 -4.53
N GLY A 37 -9.20 27.50 -3.68
CA GLY A 37 -8.40 28.42 -2.89
C GLY A 37 -7.84 29.61 -3.69
N VAL A 38 -6.89 30.30 -3.06
CA VAL A 38 -6.20 31.47 -3.60
C VAL A 38 -4.70 31.36 -3.41
N THR A 39 -3.92 31.75 -4.41
CA THR A 39 -2.47 31.78 -4.26
C THR A 39 -2.03 32.81 -3.22
N GLY A 40 -1.00 32.48 -2.42
CA GLY A 40 -0.43 33.43 -1.46
C GLY A 40 -0.01 34.75 -2.13
N GLN A 41 0.46 34.68 -3.38
CA GLN A 41 0.82 35.85 -4.18
C GLN A 41 -0.39 36.72 -4.55
N ALA A 42 -1.52 36.12 -4.94
CA ALA A 42 -2.74 36.87 -5.24
C ALA A 42 -3.28 37.57 -3.98
N LEU A 43 -3.34 36.86 -2.84
CA LEU A 43 -3.75 37.47 -1.57
C LEU A 43 -2.82 38.63 -1.17
N TYR A 44 -1.50 38.44 -1.27
CA TYR A 44 -0.53 39.49 -0.96
C TYR A 44 -0.71 40.72 -1.86
N SER A 45 -0.91 40.53 -3.17
CA SER A 45 -1.16 41.61 -4.12
C SER A 45 -2.47 42.33 -3.80
N PHE A 46 -3.55 41.59 -3.55
CA PHE A 46 -4.86 42.13 -3.17
C PHE A 46 -4.74 43.02 -1.92
N LEU A 47 -4.09 42.53 -0.86
CA LEU A 47 -3.89 43.31 0.36
C LEU A 47 -3.12 44.62 0.12
N LYS A 48 -2.16 44.64 -0.81
CA LYS A 48 -1.46 45.89 -1.17
C LYS A 48 -2.37 46.90 -1.85
N GLU A 49 -3.32 46.43 -2.65
CA GLU A 49 -4.29 47.29 -3.33
C GLU A 49 -5.30 47.87 -2.35
N GLU A 50 -5.80 47.05 -1.43
CA GLU A 50 -6.67 47.49 -0.33
C GLU A 50 -5.95 48.50 0.58
N TRP A 51 -4.71 48.23 0.99
CA TRP A 51 -3.94 49.19 1.79
C TRP A 51 -3.65 50.51 1.07
N ARG A 52 -3.53 50.49 -0.25
CA ARG A 52 -3.32 51.69 -1.06
C ARG A 52 -4.59 52.54 -1.19
N THR A 53 -5.76 51.92 -1.19
CA THR A 53 -7.02 52.55 -1.59
C THR A 53 -7.97 52.81 -0.43
N ASP A 54 -8.01 51.93 0.58
CA ASP A 54 -8.88 52.05 1.75
C ASP A 54 -8.25 52.96 2.82
N ALA A 55 -8.87 54.13 3.02
CA ALA A 55 -8.45 55.12 4.00
C ALA A 55 -8.53 54.61 5.46
N SER A 56 -9.27 53.54 5.73
CA SER A 56 -9.37 52.90 7.04
C SER A 56 -8.24 51.91 7.32
N LEU A 57 -7.63 51.33 6.28
CA LEU A 57 -6.54 50.35 6.40
C LEU A 57 -5.16 51.00 6.40
N ILE A 58 -4.95 52.05 5.60
CA ILE A 58 -3.66 52.75 5.51
C ILE A 58 -3.04 53.22 6.85
N PRO A 59 -3.81 53.53 7.94
CA PRO A 59 -3.22 53.86 9.24
C PRO A 59 -2.56 52.67 9.95
N TYR A 60 -2.86 51.44 9.54
CA TYR A 60 -2.32 50.22 10.13
C TYR A 60 -1.07 49.77 9.38
N LEU A 61 -0.08 49.26 10.12
CA LEU A 61 1.09 48.63 9.50
C LEU A 61 0.66 47.45 8.63
N PHE A 62 1.29 47.35 7.45
CA PHE A 62 0.98 46.33 6.47
C PHE A 62 1.11 44.91 7.07
N PRO A 63 0.18 43.98 6.77
CA PRO A 63 0.01 42.74 7.53
C PRO A 63 0.94 41.60 7.10
N MET A 64 1.57 41.69 5.93
CA MET A 64 2.25 40.55 5.31
C MET A 64 3.55 40.97 4.64
N VAL A 65 4.57 40.13 4.67
CA VAL A 65 5.79 40.30 3.87
C VAL A 65 5.97 39.11 2.95
N SER A 66 6.38 39.38 1.70
CA SER A 66 6.79 38.36 0.75
C SER A 66 8.31 38.29 0.77
N ILE A 67 8.85 37.11 1.09
CA ILE A 67 10.28 36.80 1.01
C ILE A 67 10.60 36.32 -0.40
N THR A 68 9.75 35.42 -0.91
CA THR A 68 9.69 34.97 -2.29
C THR A 68 8.21 34.92 -2.72
N PRO A 69 7.89 34.69 -4.01
CA PRO A 69 6.49 34.54 -4.45
C PRO A 69 5.72 33.38 -3.80
N GLU A 70 6.39 32.48 -3.07
CA GLU A 70 5.80 31.29 -2.43
C GLU A 70 6.11 31.20 -0.93
N GLN A 71 6.77 32.22 -0.38
CA GLN A 71 7.20 32.27 1.01
C GLN A 71 6.82 33.62 1.61
N PHE A 72 5.97 33.56 2.64
CA PHE A 72 5.39 34.76 3.25
C PHE A 72 5.53 34.74 4.77
N GLU A 73 5.40 35.92 5.38
CA GLU A 73 5.20 36.02 6.82
C GLU A 73 4.09 37.02 7.12
N PHE A 74 3.12 36.62 7.94
CA PHE A 74 2.17 37.53 8.56
C PHE A 74 2.86 38.19 9.76
N ILE A 75 2.92 39.51 9.75
CA ILE A 75 3.73 40.33 10.65
C ILE A 75 2.89 41.37 11.39
N ASN A 76 3.51 42.11 12.32
CA ASN A 76 2.86 43.20 13.06
C ASN A 76 1.64 42.76 13.90
N GLY A 77 1.55 41.46 14.20
CA GLY A 77 0.45 40.82 14.92
C GLY A 77 -0.79 40.57 14.06
N TRP A 78 -0.69 40.71 12.74
CA TRP A 78 -1.75 40.26 11.83
C TRP A 78 -1.69 38.76 11.64
N LEU A 79 -2.86 38.11 11.56
CA LEU A 79 -2.98 36.65 11.45
C LEU A 79 -4.14 36.24 10.54
N PRO A 80 -4.08 35.07 9.89
CA PRO A 80 -5.27 34.40 9.39
C PRO A 80 -6.29 34.19 10.52
N ALA A 81 -7.57 34.48 10.24
CA ALA A 81 -8.63 34.49 11.24
C ALA A 81 -8.92 33.10 11.84
N ASP A 82 -8.89 32.07 10.99
CA ASP A 82 -9.27 30.70 11.34
C ASP A 82 -8.54 29.68 10.45
N ASP A 83 -8.68 28.40 10.77
CA ASP A 83 -8.03 27.32 10.02
C ASP A 83 -8.65 27.16 8.62
N THR A 84 -9.93 27.49 8.44
CA THR A 84 -10.56 27.58 7.10
C THR A 84 -9.79 28.53 6.19
N THR A 85 -9.41 29.70 6.69
CA THR A 85 -8.62 30.68 5.96
C THR A 85 -7.25 30.12 5.58
N ARG A 86 -6.58 29.45 6.53
CA ARG A 86 -5.26 28.83 6.31
C ARG A 86 -5.33 27.74 5.25
N ASN A 87 -6.40 26.95 5.28
CA ASN A 87 -6.65 25.85 4.35
C ASN A 87 -6.98 26.34 2.95
N LEU A 88 -7.35 27.62 2.73
CA LEU A 88 -7.61 28.19 1.41
C LEU A 88 -6.36 28.81 0.75
N LEU A 89 -5.22 28.87 1.45
CA LEU A 89 -3.97 29.35 0.88
C LEU A 89 -3.29 28.28 0.00
N ARG A 90 -2.91 28.68 -1.21
CA ARG A 90 -2.37 27.80 -2.26
C ARG A 90 -0.98 28.25 -2.68
N PHE A 91 -0.14 27.30 -3.08
CA PHE A 91 1.21 27.54 -3.60
C PHE A 91 2.09 28.41 -2.70
N CYS A 92 1.95 28.27 -1.38
CA CYS A 92 2.80 28.99 -0.45
C CYS A 92 3.02 28.25 0.87
N GLY A 93 4.14 28.58 1.53
CA GLY A 93 4.30 28.40 2.97
C GLY A 93 4.38 29.76 3.67
N TRP A 94 4.10 29.79 4.97
CA TRP A 94 4.12 31.05 5.72
C TRP A 94 4.45 30.91 7.19
N ARG A 95 4.80 32.03 7.81
CA ARG A 95 4.88 32.20 9.27
C ARG A 95 3.83 33.16 9.78
N GLU A 96 3.40 32.91 11.01
CA GLU A 96 2.54 33.81 11.77
C GLU A 96 3.35 34.39 12.93
N LEU A 97 3.58 35.71 12.91
CA LEU A 97 4.41 36.40 13.89
C LEU A 97 3.56 37.36 14.74
N ASN A 98 3.83 37.39 16.04
CA ASN A 98 3.24 38.42 16.89
C ASN A 98 3.82 39.82 16.56
N ALA A 99 3.28 40.87 17.19
CA ALA A 99 3.76 42.23 16.99
C ALA A 99 5.23 42.45 17.42
N GLY A 100 5.79 41.55 18.24
CA GLY A 100 7.19 41.56 18.67
C GLY A 100 8.12 40.70 17.81
N GLY A 101 7.65 40.09 16.72
CA GLY A 101 8.45 39.24 15.83
C GLY A 101 8.72 37.82 16.35
N THR A 102 7.99 37.36 17.38
CA THR A 102 8.05 35.96 17.82
C THR A 102 7.15 35.09 16.96
N ILE A 103 7.63 33.92 16.55
CA ILE A 103 6.87 32.94 15.77
C ILE A 103 5.76 32.34 16.66
N LEU A 104 4.53 32.41 16.17
CA LEU A 104 3.35 31.79 16.75
C LEU A 104 3.06 30.44 16.10
N ARG A 105 3.05 30.42 14.76
CA ARG A 105 2.86 29.24 13.91
C ARG A 105 3.79 29.29 12.69
N GLU A 106 4.13 28.12 12.16
CA GLU A 106 4.81 27.96 10.87
C GLU A 106 4.05 26.93 10.03
N TYR A 107 3.86 27.25 8.75
CA TYR A 107 3.17 26.42 7.78
C TYR A 107 4.07 26.09 6.60
N PHE A 108 4.18 24.80 6.33
CA PHE A 108 4.89 24.22 5.20
C PHE A 108 3.90 23.98 4.06
N GLY A 109 4.18 24.50 2.86
CA GLY A 109 3.29 24.32 1.72
C GLY A 109 3.52 22.97 1.04
N VAL A 110 2.51 22.11 1.00
CA VAL A 110 2.56 20.81 0.31
C VAL A 110 1.83 20.94 -1.03
N VAL A 111 2.51 20.57 -2.12
CA VAL A 111 1.92 20.51 -3.47
C VAL A 111 2.17 19.14 -4.10
N SER A 112 1.14 18.40 -4.49
CA SER A 112 1.30 17.15 -5.25
C SER A 112 1.51 17.43 -6.73
N LEU A 113 2.40 16.68 -7.38
CA LEU A 113 2.69 16.81 -8.82
C LEU A 113 1.92 15.83 -9.70
N GLY A 114 1.57 14.65 -9.17
CA GLY A 114 0.85 13.63 -9.90
C GLY A 114 -0.65 13.85 -9.90
N ASN A 115 -1.34 13.03 -10.71
CA ASN A 115 -2.80 13.02 -10.71
C ASN A 115 -3.30 12.28 -9.46
N ILE A 116 -4.29 12.88 -8.82
CA ILE A 116 -5.12 12.30 -7.76
C ILE A 116 -6.56 12.56 -8.18
N ASP A 117 -7.41 11.55 -8.10
CA ASP A 117 -8.82 11.62 -8.44
C ASP A 117 -9.53 12.60 -7.51
N ALA A 118 -10.52 13.33 -8.04
CA ALA A 118 -11.18 14.41 -7.31
C ALA A 118 -12.02 13.91 -6.11
N ALA A 119 -12.24 12.60 -6.00
CA ALA A 119 -12.92 11.97 -4.88
C ALA A 119 -11.97 11.44 -3.80
N ASP A 120 -10.68 11.33 -4.10
CA ASP A 120 -9.71 10.63 -3.25
C ASP A 120 -8.94 11.64 -2.39
N THR A 121 -8.76 11.32 -1.10
CA THR A 121 -8.14 12.23 -0.13
C THR A 121 -6.78 11.71 0.29
N ALA A 122 -5.75 12.50 0.00
CA ALA A 122 -4.41 12.25 0.50
C ALA A 122 -4.31 12.55 2.00
N TYR A 123 -3.27 12.02 2.63
CA TYR A 123 -2.99 12.25 4.05
C TYR A 123 -1.49 12.38 4.29
N TYR A 124 -1.12 12.79 5.49
CA TYR A 124 0.27 12.93 5.88
C TYR A 124 0.50 12.49 7.33
N ALA A 125 1.76 12.22 7.65
CA ALA A 125 2.23 11.98 9.01
C ALA A 125 3.68 12.42 9.11
N PHE A 126 4.08 12.93 10.26
CA PHE A 126 5.48 13.11 10.61
C PHE A 126 6.08 11.79 11.12
N GLN A 127 7.39 11.66 11.06
CA GLN A 127 8.12 10.42 11.39
C GLN A 127 7.71 9.75 12.71
N ASN A 128 7.38 10.54 13.74
CA ASN A 128 7.04 10.03 15.07
C ASN A 128 5.53 10.03 15.35
N ASP A 129 4.69 10.32 14.36
CA ASP A 129 3.25 10.33 14.55
C ASP A 129 2.72 8.89 14.56
N THR A 130 1.77 8.63 15.46
CA THR A 130 1.09 7.34 15.60
C THR A 130 -0.29 7.32 14.93
N SER A 131 -0.62 8.38 14.17
CA SER A 131 -1.89 8.52 13.46
C SER A 131 -1.70 9.40 12.23
N LYS A 132 -2.46 9.12 11.17
CA LYS A 132 -2.50 10.01 10.01
C LYS A 132 -3.25 11.30 10.30
N THR A 133 -2.94 12.34 9.53
CA THR A 133 -3.77 13.55 9.38
C THR A 133 -4.18 13.69 7.91
N ASP A 134 -5.48 13.80 7.65
CA ASP A 134 -6.01 13.98 6.29
C ASP A 134 -5.83 15.43 5.83
N PHE A 135 -5.62 15.63 4.51
CA PHE A 135 -5.80 16.96 3.94
C PHE A 135 -7.28 17.33 3.88
N ASP A 136 -7.58 18.62 3.98
CA ASP A 136 -8.96 19.10 4.08
C ASP A 136 -9.76 19.00 2.78
N PHE A 137 -9.08 18.88 1.62
CA PHE A 137 -9.71 18.85 0.30
C PHE A 137 -9.26 17.61 -0.47
N PRO A 138 -10.19 16.91 -1.15
CA PRO A 138 -9.86 15.77 -2.00
C PRO A 138 -9.19 16.22 -3.31
N GLY A 139 -8.61 15.26 -4.03
CA GLY A 139 -7.87 15.50 -5.26
C GLY A 139 -6.44 15.96 -5.02
N VAL A 140 -5.91 16.73 -5.97
CA VAL A 140 -4.52 17.19 -5.93
C VAL A 140 -4.27 18.07 -4.70
N VAL A 141 -3.21 17.73 -3.96
CA VAL A 141 -2.83 18.43 -2.74
C VAL A 141 -2.21 19.77 -3.08
N ASN A 142 -2.73 20.83 -2.47
CA ASN A 142 -2.14 22.15 -2.48
C ASN A 142 -2.55 22.90 -1.22
N GLN A 143 -1.91 22.58 -0.09
CA GLN A 143 -2.32 23.10 1.22
C GLN A 143 -1.12 23.33 2.12
N GLY A 144 -1.24 24.29 3.03
CA GLY A 144 -0.25 24.49 4.09
C GLY A 144 -0.54 23.57 5.27
N ILE A 145 0.46 22.82 5.73
CA ILE A 145 0.38 22.04 6.98
C ILE A 145 1.19 22.75 8.07
N GLN A 146 0.71 22.72 9.30
CA GLN A 146 1.42 23.36 10.41
C GLN A 146 2.62 22.50 10.85
N THR A 147 3.83 23.06 10.81
CA THR A 147 5.07 22.39 11.25
C THR A 147 5.60 22.92 12.58
N PHE A 148 5.16 24.10 13.01
CA PHE A 148 5.48 24.66 14.32
C PHE A 148 4.27 25.33 14.95
N GLY A 149 4.12 25.16 16.26
CA GLY A 149 3.12 25.84 17.07
C GLY A 149 3.68 26.15 18.45
N ASN A 150 3.62 27.41 18.87
CA ASN A 150 4.03 27.77 20.23
C ASN A 150 3.05 27.22 21.29
N ALA A 151 3.29 27.52 22.57
CA ALA A 151 2.48 27.04 23.69
C ALA A 151 0.96 27.31 23.57
N SER A 152 0.55 28.35 22.83
CA SER A 152 -0.87 28.70 22.61
C SER A 152 -1.43 28.20 21.28
N ASN A 153 -0.61 27.55 20.44
CA ASN A 153 -0.94 27.16 19.07
C ASN A 153 -0.54 25.70 18.77
N GLY A 154 -0.74 24.81 19.74
CA GLY A 154 -0.50 23.37 19.61
C GLY A 154 0.72 22.86 20.40
N ASN A 155 1.67 23.72 20.76
CA ASN A 155 2.85 23.39 21.54
C ASN A 155 3.68 22.23 20.96
N PHE A 156 4.11 22.35 19.70
CA PHE A 156 4.90 21.35 19.01
C PHE A 156 5.91 21.99 18.06
N ASP A 157 6.97 21.24 17.74
CA ASP A 157 7.97 21.62 16.73
C ASP A 157 8.37 20.39 15.92
N LYS A 158 7.84 20.30 14.70
CA LYS A 158 8.04 19.21 13.75
C LYS A 158 8.98 19.58 12.60
N ARG A 159 9.60 20.76 12.65
CA ARG A 159 10.40 21.31 11.54
C ARG A 159 11.65 20.47 11.21
N ASN A 160 12.12 19.68 12.16
CA ASN A 160 13.26 18.79 12.00
C ASN A 160 12.86 17.31 11.83
N GLU A 161 11.56 17.02 11.69
CA GLU A 161 11.08 15.67 11.42
C GLU A 161 10.93 15.44 9.92
N GLU A 162 11.02 14.19 9.50
CA GLU A 162 10.63 13.80 8.15
C GLU A 162 9.11 13.85 8.01
N LEU A 163 8.63 14.52 6.96
CA LEU A 163 7.22 14.50 6.57
C LEU A 163 7.03 13.42 5.51
N SER A 164 6.07 12.54 5.73
CA SER A 164 5.58 11.61 4.70
C SER A 164 4.19 12.02 4.26
N VAL A 165 3.98 12.07 2.94
CA VAL A 165 2.68 12.33 2.31
C VAL A 165 2.28 11.08 1.55
N PHE A 166 1.02 10.69 1.71
CA PHE A 166 0.49 9.40 1.31
C PHE A 166 -0.81 9.55 0.53
N ILE A 167 -1.09 8.57 -0.33
CA ILE A 167 -2.40 8.34 -0.91
C ILE A 167 -2.64 6.83 -0.96
N ARG A 168 -3.75 6.39 -0.38
CA ARG A 168 -4.14 4.97 -0.34
C ARG A 168 -5.66 4.88 -0.38
N THR A 169 -6.18 4.54 -1.56
CA THR A 169 -7.63 4.46 -1.84
C THR A 169 -7.98 3.05 -2.31
N GLN A 170 -9.19 2.59 -2.03
CA GLN A 170 -9.70 1.31 -2.52
C GLN A 170 -9.60 1.24 -4.06
N GLY A 171 -9.01 0.17 -4.58
CA GLY A 171 -8.86 -0.06 -6.03
C GLY A 171 -7.78 0.79 -6.70
N LYS A 172 -6.94 1.48 -5.92
CA LYS A 172 -5.81 2.29 -6.40
C LYS A 172 -4.49 1.78 -5.83
N LEU A 173 -3.41 1.98 -6.60
CA LEU A 173 -2.05 1.74 -6.15
C LEU A 173 -1.66 2.73 -5.05
N TYR A 174 -0.89 2.24 -4.08
CA TYR A 174 -0.33 3.06 -3.01
C TYR A 174 0.67 4.10 -3.54
N GLY A 175 0.52 5.35 -3.12
CA GLY A 175 1.49 6.42 -3.34
C GLY A 175 2.07 6.94 -2.04
N LYS A 176 3.39 7.14 -2.00
CA LYS A 176 4.12 7.76 -0.89
C LYS A 176 5.21 8.67 -1.43
N ALA A 177 5.39 9.83 -0.81
CA ALA A 177 6.53 10.71 -1.01
C ALA A 177 6.96 11.33 0.32
N THR A 178 8.27 11.41 0.57
CA THR A 178 8.81 11.95 1.82
C THR A 178 9.57 13.25 1.59
N SER A 179 9.70 14.09 2.62
CA SER A 179 10.51 15.32 2.56
C SER A 179 11.98 15.01 2.23
N SER A 180 12.52 13.89 2.71
CA SER A 180 13.87 13.45 2.36
C SER A 180 14.00 13.02 0.89
N SER A 181 12.98 12.36 0.33
CA SER A 181 12.97 11.93 -1.08
C SER A 181 12.99 13.11 -2.07
N ILE A 182 12.47 14.27 -1.66
CA ILE A 182 12.52 15.53 -2.43
C ILE A 182 13.73 16.41 -2.07
N GLY A 183 14.64 15.89 -1.23
CA GLY A 183 15.92 16.53 -0.90
C GLY A 183 15.88 17.55 0.24
N LEU A 184 14.85 17.54 1.08
CA LEU A 184 14.76 18.41 2.26
C LEU A 184 15.35 17.72 3.50
N SER A 185 16.21 18.44 4.23
CA SER A 185 16.71 18.03 5.54
C SER A 185 15.93 18.65 6.70
N GLU A 186 15.23 19.76 6.44
CA GLU A 186 14.39 20.48 7.39
C GLU A 186 13.15 20.99 6.64
N LEU A 187 12.03 21.08 7.33
CA LEU A 187 10.77 21.59 6.80
C LEU A 187 10.75 23.11 6.92
N ASN A 188 10.78 23.79 5.78
CA ASN A 188 10.78 25.24 5.66
C ASN A 188 9.39 25.80 5.32
N TYR A 189 9.18 27.09 5.53
CA TYR A 189 7.88 27.74 5.29
C TYR A 189 7.71 28.23 3.84
N ILE A 190 7.94 27.36 2.86
CA ILE A 190 7.72 27.62 1.43
C ILE A 190 6.88 26.49 0.82
N ALA A 191 6.37 26.70 -0.40
CA ALA A 191 5.76 25.62 -1.17
C ALA A 191 6.81 24.60 -1.65
N ASN A 192 6.59 23.33 -1.33
CA ASN A 192 7.41 22.20 -1.75
C ASN A 192 6.56 21.20 -2.52
N ARG A 193 7.19 20.55 -3.50
CA ARG A 193 6.51 19.72 -4.49
C ARG A 193 6.83 18.26 -4.24
N PHE A 194 5.80 17.44 -4.10
CA PHE A 194 5.90 16.02 -3.83
C PHE A 194 5.49 15.23 -5.07
N PRO A 195 6.28 14.23 -5.51
CA PRO A 195 5.92 13.33 -6.60
C PRO A 195 4.87 12.29 -6.14
N LEU A 196 3.78 12.76 -5.56
CA LEU A 196 2.65 11.94 -5.14
C LEU A 196 1.67 11.78 -6.31
N ALA A 197 1.29 10.55 -6.59
CA ALA A 197 0.33 10.19 -7.63
C ALA A 197 -0.39 8.91 -7.20
N GLU A 198 -1.54 8.66 -7.81
CA GLU A 198 -2.20 7.36 -7.75
C GLU A 198 -2.55 6.86 -9.15
N ALA A 199 -2.82 5.56 -9.24
CA ALA A 199 -3.29 4.92 -10.46
C ALA A 199 -4.21 3.75 -10.09
N ASN A 200 -5.05 3.31 -11.03
CA ASN A 200 -5.90 2.15 -10.79
C ASN A 200 -5.06 0.90 -10.58
N ASP A 201 -5.42 0.12 -9.57
CA ASP A 201 -4.87 -1.20 -9.33
C ASP A 201 -5.81 -2.26 -9.92
N LEU A 202 -5.34 -2.94 -10.97
CA LEU A 202 -6.12 -3.95 -11.68
C LEU A 202 -6.16 -5.30 -10.94
N LYS A 203 -5.34 -5.47 -9.89
CA LYS A 203 -5.31 -6.68 -9.07
C LYS A 203 -6.31 -6.62 -7.91
N ILE A 204 -6.91 -5.45 -7.65
CA ILE A 204 -7.99 -5.28 -6.68
C ILE A 204 -9.33 -5.32 -7.40
N THR A 205 -10.10 -6.36 -7.14
CA THR A 205 -11.41 -6.62 -7.73
C THR A 205 -12.52 -6.80 -6.69
N ALA A 206 -12.18 -7.28 -5.50
CA ALA A 206 -13.11 -7.43 -4.38
C ALA A 206 -13.46 -6.09 -3.73
N SER A 207 -14.70 -5.96 -3.27
CA SER A 207 -15.13 -4.81 -2.47
C SER A 207 -14.68 -4.94 -1.02
N ASP A 208 -14.51 -3.82 -0.30
CA ASP A 208 -14.20 -3.83 1.14
C ASP A 208 -15.27 -4.58 1.93
N THR A 209 -16.53 -4.52 1.49
CA THR A 209 -17.63 -5.30 2.09
C THR A 209 -17.42 -6.81 1.91
N ASP A 210 -16.95 -7.26 0.75
CA ASP A 210 -16.68 -8.68 0.53
C ASP A 210 -15.47 -9.16 1.35
N ILE A 211 -14.41 -8.35 1.42
CA ILE A 211 -13.21 -8.65 2.22
C ILE A 211 -13.57 -8.81 3.70
N GLN A 212 -14.46 -7.96 4.22
CA GLN A 212 -14.86 -8.02 5.63
C GLN A 212 -15.78 -9.20 5.99
N ASN A 213 -16.52 -9.75 5.02
CA ASN A 213 -17.64 -10.66 5.33
C ASN A 213 -17.52 -12.07 4.72
N ASN A 214 -16.64 -12.27 3.73
CA ASN A 214 -16.58 -13.53 2.98
C ASN A 214 -15.25 -14.28 3.20
N ALA A 215 -15.32 -15.60 3.19
CA ALA A 215 -14.13 -16.44 3.07
C ALA A 215 -13.52 -16.31 1.65
N PRO A 216 -12.20 -16.39 1.48
CA PRO A 216 -11.21 -16.72 2.51
C PRO A 216 -10.78 -15.54 3.41
N TYR A 217 -11.11 -14.30 3.06
CA TYR A 217 -10.62 -13.08 3.74
C TYR A 217 -10.86 -13.06 5.25
N THR A 218 -12.04 -13.46 5.72
CA THR A 218 -12.37 -13.46 7.16
C THR A 218 -11.53 -14.39 8.03
N GLY A 219 -10.72 -15.26 7.44
CA GLY A 219 -9.77 -16.12 8.15
C GLY A 219 -8.31 -15.73 7.94
N MET A 220 -8.03 -14.68 7.17
CA MET A 220 -6.67 -14.18 6.96
C MET A 220 -6.22 -13.31 8.14
N SER A 221 -4.91 -13.20 8.34
CA SER A 221 -4.33 -12.31 9.36
C SER A 221 -2.94 -11.84 8.98
N ILE A 222 -2.50 -10.73 9.56
CA ILE A 222 -1.13 -10.21 9.48
C ILE A 222 -0.58 -10.22 10.89
N ARG A 223 0.65 -10.69 11.06
CA ARG A 223 1.33 -10.66 12.35
C ARG A 223 2.76 -10.19 12.24
N PHE A 224 3.12 -9.21 13.04
CA PHE A 224 4.51 -8.81 13.24
C PHE A 224 5.05 -9.53 14.48
N PHE A 225 6.29 -10.02 14.39
CA PHE A 225 6.90 -10.79 15.46
C PHE A 225 8.06 -10.02 16.08
N PRO A 226 8.23 -10.05 17.42
CA PRO A 226 9.35 -9.38 18.08
C PRO A 226 10.68 -10.14 17.94
N SER A 227 10.64 -11.38 17.43
CA SER A 227 11.80 -12.22 17.18
C SER A 227 11.69 -12.91 15.81
N PRO A 228 12.81 -13.23 15.14
CA PRO A 228 12.78 -13.89 13.84
C PRO A 228 11.99 -15.19 13.87
N GLN A 229 11.20 -15.40 12.83
CA GLN A 229 10.40 -16.58 12.57
C GLN A 229 11.02 -17.35 11.41
N THR A 230 11.52 -18.55 11.70
CA THR A 230 12.12 -19.40 10.69
C THR A 230 11.03 -20.09 9.86
N ARG A 231 11.19 -20.07 8.53
CA ARG A 231 10.36 -20.80 7.57
C ARG A 231 11.25 -21.52 6.57
N SER A 232 10.85 -22.73 6.21
CA SER A 232 11.58 -23.56 5.26
C SER A 232 11.02 -23.37 3.87
N ILE A 233 11.86 -22.90 2.94
CA ILE A 233 11.53 -22.75 1.52
C ILE A 233 12.44 -23.71 0.75
N GLY A 234 11.86 -24.73 0.14
CA GLY A 234 12.64 -25.75 -0.59
C GLY A 234 13.65 -26.51 0.29
N GLY A 235 13.38 -26.65 1.58
CA GLY A 235 14.27 -27.34 2.53
C GLY A 235 15.44 -26.49 3.03
N VAL A 236 15.49 -25.20 2.70
CA VAL A 236 16.41 -24.22 3.28
C VAL A 236 15.63 -23.30 4.21
N ASP A 237 16.17 -23.09 5.41
CA ASP A 237 15.55 -22.28 6.43
C ASP A 237 15.97 -20.82 6.29
N TYR A 238 14.98 -19.93 6.27
CA TYR A 238 15.14 -18.48 6.22
C TYR A 238 14.35 -17.83 7.35
N ASP A 239 14.81 -16.66 7.79
CA ASP A 239 14.19 -15.91 8.88
C ASP A 239 13.35 -14.74 8.35
N PHE A 240 12.15 -14.60 8.91
CA PHE A 240 11.18 -13.55 8.60
C PHE A 240 10.71 -12.88 9.88
N GLY A 241 10.25 -11.63 9.82
CA GLY A 241 9.68 -10.93 10.97
C GLY A 241 8.18 -10.71 10.89
N VAL A 242 7.59 -10.84 9.70
CA VAL A 242 6.16 -10.62 9.44
C VAL A 242 5.59 -11.85 8.74
N ILE A 243 4.43 -12.31 9.20
CA ILE A 243 3.75 -13.46 8.60
C ILE A 243 2.32 -13.07 8.27
N ILE A 244 1.93 -13.34 7.04
CA ILE A 244 0.55 -13.25 6.56
C ILE A 244 -0.02 -14.66 6.51
N ASP A 245 -1.13 -14.91 7.20
CA ASP A 245 -1.90 -16.15 7.02
C ASP A 245 -2.88 -15.96 5.85
N GLY A 246 -2.65 -16.68 4.75
CA GLY A 246 -3.45 -16.59 3.54
C GLY A 246 -4.76 -17.37 3.56
N ASN A 247 -5.01 -18.22 4.57
CA ASN A 247 -6.24 -19.03 4.70
C ASN A 247 -6.69 -19.76 3.40
N ASN A 248 -5.74 -20.40 2.73
CA ASN A 248 -5.86 -21.04 1.40
C ASN A 248 -6.35 -20.13 0.28
N GLY A 249 -6.28 -18.81 0.47
CA GLY A 249 -6.61 -17.82 -0.53
C GLY A 249 -5.61 -17.83 -1.69
N THR A 250 -6.09 -17.40 -2.86
CA THR A 250 -5.24 -17.13 -4.02
C THR A 250 -4.34 -15.92 -3.77
N ALA A 251 -3.26 -15.78 -4.52
CA ALA A 251 -2.36 -14.64 -4.40
C ALA A 251 -3.08 -13.29 -4.61
N GLU A 252 -4.09 -13.20 -5.49
CA GLU A 252 -4.93 -12.00 -5.62
C GLU A 252 -5.73 -11.73 -4.35
N GLN A 253 -6.37 -12.74 -3.76
CA GLN A 253 -7.18 -12.57 -2.54
C GLN A 253 -6.31 -12.15 -1.35
N ILE A 254 -5.12 -12.73 -1.22
CA ILE A 254 -4.18 -12.35 -0.16
C ILE A 254 -3.71 -10.91 -0.37
N TYR A 255 -3.42 -10.52 -1.62
CA TYR A 255 -3.08 -9.14 -1.94
C TYR A 255 -4.20 -8.16 -1.60
N GLU A 256 -5.44 -8.45 -2.02
CA GLU A 256 -6.62 -7.63 -1.73
C GLU A 256 -6.86 -7.45 -0.22
N PHE A 257 -6.72 -8.53 0.55
CA PHE A 257 -6.78 -8.49 2.02
C PHE A 257 -5.73 -7.54 2.59
N VAL A 258 -4.46 -7.72 2.21
CA VAL A 258 -3.37 -6.88 2.71
C VAL A 258 -3.56 -5.42 2.31
N GLN A 259 -4.00 -5.13 1.09
CA GLN A 259 -4.31 -3.76 0.69
C GLN A 259 -5.46 -3.16 1.52
N PHE A 260 -6.46 -3.96 1.88
CA PHE A 260 -7.56 -3.54 2.76
C PHE A 260 -7.08 -3.24 4.19
N GLU A 261 -6.29 -4.13 4.79
CA GLU A 261 -5.71 -3.91 6.13
C GLU A 261 -4.84 -2.65 6.15
N LEU A 262 -4.01 -2.49 5.12
CA LEU A 262 -3.18 -1.30 4.93
C LEU A 262 -3.99 0.01 4.76
N ARG A 263 -5.30 -0.04 4.47
CA ARG A 263 -6.17 1.16 4.48
C ARG A 263 -6.75 1.47 5.86
N GLN A 264 -6.62 0.58 6.84
CA GLN A 264 -7.21 0.77 8.15
C GLN A 264 -6.40 1.76 8.99
N ASN A 265 -7.10 2.66 9.67
CA ASN A 265 -6.54 3.56 10.68
C ASN A 265 -6.62 2.92 12.06
N SER A 266 -6.27 1.64 12.13
CA SER A 266 -6.23 0.83 13.33
C SER A 266 -5.04 -0.11 13.25
N ASP A 267 -4.76 -0.76 14.36
CA ASP A 267 -3.81 -1.84 14.42
C ASP A 267 -4.20 -2.98 13.46
N ILE A 268 -3.25 -3.40 12.63
CA ILE A 268 -3.36 -4.53 11.70
C ILE A 268 -2.60 -5.76 12.20
N ASP A 269 -1.83 -5.62 13.29
CA ASP A 269 -1.09 -6.73 13.89
C ASP A 269 -2.01 -7.52 14.82
N VAL A 270 -2.18 -8.82 14.53
CA VAL A 270 -3.02 -9.71 15.35
C VAL A 270 -2.22 -10.25 16.54
N ASP A 271 -1.62 -9.35 17.31
CA ASP A 271 -0.80 -9.68 18.45
C ASP A 271 -1.09 -8.77 19.68
N ALA A 272 -0.17 -8.70 20.65
CA ALA A 272 -0.31 -7.83 21.82
C ALA A 272 0.85 -6.83 21.93
N GLY A 273 1.56 -6.62 20.83
CA GLY A 273 2.70 -5.73 20.66
C GLY A 273 2.27 -4.27 20.46
N PRO A 274 3.22 -3.39 20.13
CA PRO A 274 2.93 -2.06 19.61
C PRO A 274 1.99 -2.08 18.41
N ASP A 275 0.98 -1.19 18.43
CA ASP A 275 0.03 -1.05 17.34
C ASP A 275 0.76 -0.78 15.99
N GLN A 276 0.49 -1.62 14.99
CA GLN A 276 0.90 -1.40 13.61
C GLN A 276 -0.24 -0.74 12.84
N ILE A 277 -0.19 0.59 12.70
CA ILE A 277 -1.28 1.31 12.06
C ILE A 277 -1.21 1.15 10.53
N GLY A 278 -2.20 0.46 9.95
CA GLY A 278 -2.24 0.10 8.52
C GLY A 278 -1.92 1.26 7.58
N THR A 279 -2.56 2.42 7.75
CA THR A 279 -2.31 3.61 6.90
C THR A 279 -0.90 4.18 6.95
N LEU A 280 -0.13 3.91 8.01
CA LEU A 280 1.24 4.38 8.17
C LEU A 280 2.27 3.32 7.75
N THR A 281 1.84 2.06 7.67
CA THR A 281 2.68 0.93 7.25
C THR A 281 2.96 0.97 5.75
N ASP A 282 4.23 0.77 5.41
CA ASP A 282 4.71 0.60 4.03
C ASP A 282 4.08 -0.65 3.37
N PRO A 283 4.07 -0.77 2.04
CA PRO A 283 3.45 -1.91 1.37
C PRO A 283 4.18 -3.21 1.71
N LEU A 284 3.41 -4.24 2.10
CA LEU A 284 3.94 -5.58 2.38
C LEU A 284 4.09 -6.43 1.11
N LEU A 285 3.25 -6.17 0.10
CA LEU A 285 3.12 -7.00 -1.09
C LEU A 285 3.06 -6.13 -2.36
N ARG A 286 3.52 -6.68 -3.49
CA ARG A 286 3.41 -6.08 -4.82
C ARG A 286 3.24 -7.17 -5.88
N PHE A 287 2.45 -6.88 -6.90
CA PHE A 287 2.48 -7.66 -8.15
C PHE A 287 3.52 -7.11 -9.14
N VAL A 288 4.32 -8.01 -9.71
CA VAL A 288 5.17 -7.77 -10.88
C VAL A 288 4.68 -8.68 -12.00
N GLY A 289 3.86 -8.13 -12.90
CA GLY A 289 3.09 -8.94 -13.84
C GLY A 289 2.07 -9.79 -13.08
N ASP A 290 2.22 -11.11 -13.17
CA ASP A 290 1.38 -12.07 -12.44
C ASP A 290 2.06 -12.67 -11.21
N ASN A 291 3.30 -12.32 -10.93
CA ASN A 291 4.01 -12.81 -9.74
C ASN A 291 3.74 -11.88 -8.55
N LEU A 292 3.40 -12.46 -7.41
CA LEU A 292 3.26 -11.77 -6.14
C LEU A 292 4.61 -11.80 -5.41
N GLU A 293 5.16 -10.62 -5.15
CA GLU A 293 6.39 -10.44 -4.37
C GLU A 293 6.03 -9.88 -2.99
N THR A 294 6.59 -10.47 -1.93
CA THR A 294 6.60 -9.81 -0.62
C THR A 294 7.75 -8.80 -0.54
N LEU A 295 7.57 -7.76 0.26
CA LEU A 295 8.51 -6.65 0.40
C LEU A 295 9.07 -6.59 1.81
N LEU A 296 10.30 -6.07 1.95
CA LEU A 296 10.87 -5.77 3.25
C LEU A 296 10.14 -4.56 3.86
N VAL A 297 9.71 -4.68 5.10
CA VAL A 297 9.01 -3.62 5.83
C VAL A 297 9.76 -3.22 7.10
N ASN A 298 9.41 -2.05 7.64
CA ASN A 298 9.81 -1.71 8.99
C ASN A 298 8.92 -2.46 9.99
N ASN A 299 9.52 -3.22 10.90
CA ASN A 299 8.84 -3.92 11.97
C ASN A 299 9.26 -3.28 13.30
N SER A 300 8.37 -2.54 13.95
CA SER A 300 8.70 -1.84 15.20
C SER A 300 8.91 -2.79 16.38
N ASP A 301 8.43 -4.02 16.28
CA ASP A 301 8.44 -5.00 17.36
C ASP A 301 9.78 -5.70 17.48
N GLY A 302 10.57 -5.68 16.41
CA GLY A 302 11.83 -6.41 16.28
C GLY A 302 11.72 -7.48 15.21
N GLY A 303 12.35 -8.63 15.41
CA GLY A 303 12.19 -9.82 14.55
C GLY A 303 12.66 -9.75 13.09
N GLY A 304 12.95 -8.57 12.56
CA GLY A 304 13.32 -8.33 11.17
C GLY A 304 12.13 -7.87 10.31
N GLY A 305 12.41 -7.43 9.09
CA GLY A 305 11.42 -6.85 8.17
C GLY A 305 10.93 -7.78 7.08
N GLY A 306 11.41 -9.03 7.03
CA GLY A 306 11.06 -9.99 6.00
C GLY A 306 9.61 -10.43 6.14
N VAL A 307 8.90 -10.51 5.02
CA VAL A 307 7.48 -10.87 4.96
C VAL A 307 7.32 -12.25 4.34
N TYR A 308 6.66 -13.15 5.05
CA TYR A 308 6.30 -14.49 4.58
C TYR A 308 4.78 -14.66 4.49
N ILE A 309 4.30 -15.54 3.60
CA ILE A 309 2.88 -15.90 3.51
C ILE A 309 2.74 -17.39 3.85
N ASP A 310 2.08 -17.70 4.96
CA ASP A 310 1.65 -19.05 5.31
C ASP A 310 0.28 -19.35 4.68
N ASN A 311 -0.06 -20.64 4.52
CA ASN A 311 -1.37 -21.11 4.06
C ASN A 311 -1.91 -20.42 2.79
N PHE A 312 -1.08 -20.13 1.80
CA PHE A 312 -1.57 -19.68 0.49
C PHE A 312 -2.05 -20.87 -0.36
N ASN A 313 -2.82 -20.60 -1.42
CA ASN A 313 -3.27 -21.63 -2.35
C ASN A 313 -2.07 -22.30 -3.04
N ALA A 314 -1.93 -23.63 -2.91
CA ALA A 314 -0.78 -24.36 -3.46
C ALA A 314 -0.57 -24.20 -4.98
N ASN A 315 -1.61 -23.83 -5.74
CA ASN A 315 -1.47 -23.51 -7.16
C ASN A 315 -0.63 -22.25 -7.44
N ASP A 316 -0.48 -21.37 -6.45
CA ASP A 316 0.30 -20.14 -6.56
C ASP A 316 1.78 -20.31 -6.17
N THR A 317 2.22 -21.51 -5.76
CA THR A 317 3.59 -21.80 -5.27
C THR A 317 4.69 -21.23 -6.18
N ASN A 318 4.52 -21.36 -7.50
CA ASN A 318 5.54 -20.93 -8.46
C ASN A 318 5.54 -19.43 -8.78
N ARG A 319 4.52 -18.69 -8.33
CA ARG A 319 4.36 -17.27 -8.65
C ARG A 319 4.39 -16.37 -7.42
N ILE A 320 4.73 -16.92 -6.25
CA ILE A 320 4.96 -16.15 -5.04
C ILE A 320 6.45 -16.18 -4.71
N SER A 321 7.02 -15.01 -4.44
CA SER A 321 8.37 -14.85 -3.90
C SER A 321 8.35 -14.12 -2.56
N PHE A 322 9.24 -14.52 -1.65
CA PHE A 322 9.31 -14.03 -0.28
C PHE A 322 10.61 -13.27 -0.05
N THR A 323 10.54 -12.03 0.40
CA THR A 323 11.70 -11.28 0.86
C THR A 323 12.01 -11.64 2.32
N ASP A 324 13.19 -12.20 2.56
CA ASP A 324 13.68 -12.56 3.90
C ASP A 324 14.16 -11.34 4.72
N ASN A 325 14.55 -11.58 5.97
CA ASN A 325 15.07 -10.54 6.87
C ASN A 325 16.39 -9.89 6.39
N ASP A 326 17.14 -10.56 5.53
CA ASP A 326 18.36 -10.02 4.92
C ASP A 326 18.06 -9.21 3.65
N GLY A 327 16.78 -9.14 3.23
CA GLY A 327 16.32 -8.42 2.04
C GLY A 327 16.48 -9.21 0.73
N ASN A 328 16.72 -10.52 0.80
CA ASN A 328 16.85 -11.37 -0.38
C ASN A 328 15.51 -12.01 -0.74
N SER A 329 15.21 -12.07 -2.04
CA SER A 329 14.04 -12.78 -2.56
C SER A 329 14.29 -14.28 -2.60
N GLN A 330 13.43 -15.04 -1.95
CA GLN A 330 13.40 -16.50 -1.89
C GLN A 330 12.17 -17.02 -2.61
N THR A 331 12.33 -18.09 -3.40
CA THR A 331 11.23 -18.75 -4.11
C THR A 331 11.25 -20.24 -3.79
N PHE A 332 10.08 -20.87 -3.79
CA PHE A 332 10.03 -22.32 -3.75
C PHE A 332 10.73 -22.93 -4.98
N PRO A 333 11.31 -24.13 -4.86
CA PRO A 333 11.61 -24.96 -6.01
C PRO A 333 10.36 -25.11 -6.88
N PHE A 334 10.54 -25.14 -8.20
CA PHE A 334 9.42 -25.24 -9.12
C PHE A 334 8.61 -26.52 -8.87
N VAL A 335 7.29 -26.35 -8.72
CA VAL A 335 6.32 -27.44 -8.57
C VAL A 335 5.50 -27.54 -9.86
N ALA A 336 5.61 -28.65 -10.59
CA ALA A 336 4.75 -28.89 -11.73
C ALA A 336 3.36 -29.37 -11.27
N ALA A 337 2.30 -28.98 -11.97
CA ALA A 337 0.94 -29.45 -11.71
C ALA A 337 0.36 -30.12 -12.96
N GLY A 338 -0.49 -31.13 -12.76
CA GLY A 338 -1.13 -31.87 -13.83
C GLY A 338 -2.49 -32.44 -13.44
N ALA A 339 -3.20 -33.02 -14.41
CA ALA A 339 -4.47 -33.68 -14.18
C ALA A 339 -4.56 -35.00 -14.93
N LEU A 340 -4.95 -36.06 -14.22
CA LEU A 340 -5.24 -37.37 -14.79
C LEU A 340 -6.68 -37.39 -15.27
N ASN A 341 -6.90 -37.51 -16.59
CA ASN A 341 -8.23 -37.56 -17.17
C ASN A 341 -8.63 -39.02 -17.45
N PHE A 342 -9.77 -39.44 -16.90
CA PHE A 342 -10.24 -40.81 -17.00
C PHE A 342 -11.34 -40.95 -18.04
N ASN A 343 -11.34 -42.06 -18.77
CA ASN A 343 -12.40 -42.37 -19.73
C ASN A 343 -13.70 -42.79 -19.00
N PRO A 344 -14.87 -42.74 -19.66
CA PRO A 344 -16.14 -43.07 -19.02
C PRO A 344 -16.22 -44.46 -18.39
N ASN A 345 -15.46 -45.45 -18.90
CA ASN A 345 -15.48 -46.81 -18.35
C ASN A 345 -14.77 -46.86 -16.99
N LEU A 346 -13.61 -46.21 -16.87
CA LEU A 346 -12.88 -46.08 -15.59
C LEU A 346 -13.66 -45.22 -14.58
N VAL A 347 -14.44 -44.26 -15.06
CA VAL A 347 -15.30 -43.43 -14.20
C VAL A 347 -16.51 -44.21 -13.69
N ALA A 348 -17.10 -45.09 -14.51
CA ALA A 348 -18.28 -45.86 -14.15
C ALA A 348 -17.98 -47.05 -13.22
N ASP A 349 -16.74 -47.52 -13.18
CA ASP A 349 -16.29 -48.64 -12.36
C ASP A 349 -15.87 -48.18 -10.96
N VAL A 350 -16.55 -48.70 -9.93
CA VAL A 350 -16.33 -48.31 -8.53
C VAL A 350 -15.02 -48.84 -7.97
N ASP A 351 -14.48 -49.92 -8.53
CA ASP A 351 -13.24 -50.56 -8.10
C ASP A 351 -12.03 -50.10 -8.93
N ALA A 352 -12.22 -49.12 -9.82
CA ALA A 352 -11.15 -48.61 -10.67
C ALA A 352 -10.08 -47.90 -9.85
N ILE A 353 -8.81 -48.21 -10.13
CA ILE A 353 -7.64 -47.62 -9.49
C ILE A 353 -6.70 -46.99 -10.51
N TYR A 354 -5.88 -46.04 -10.06
CA TYR A 354 -4.77 -45.46 -10.84
C TYR A 354 -3.45 -45.50 -10.07
N ARG A 355 -2.34 -45.65 -10.78
CA ARG A 355 -0.97 -45.63 -10.23
C ARG A 355 -0.04 -44.90 -11.22
N MET A 356 0.77 -43.97 -10.74
CA MET A 356 1.79 -43.30 -11.54
C MET A 356 3.19 -43.82 -11.20
N PHE A 357 3.97 -44.20 -12.21
CA PHE A 357 5.35 -44.67 -12.08
C PHE A 357 6.30 -43.82 -12.92
N PHE A 358 7.59 -43.81 -12.57
CA PHE A 358 8.62 -43.31 -13.50
C PHE A 358 8.79 -44.31 -14.64
N THR A 359 8.77 -43.80 -15.88
CA THR A 359 8.81 -44.62 -17.10
C THR A 359 10.05 -45.52 -17.16
N SER A 360 11.20 -45.03 -16.70
CA SER A 360 12.48 -45.76 -16.72
C SER A 360 12.49 -47.02 -15.86
N GLY A 361 11.66 -47.09 -14.81
CA GLY A 361 11.58 -48.23 -13.89
C GLY A 361 10.34 -49.10 -14.09
N PHE A 362 9.41 -48.68 -14.96
CA PHE A 362 8.16 -49.38 -15.22
C PHE A 362 8.40 -50.78 -15.85
N GLU A 363 7.46 -51.71 -15.65
CA GLU A 363 7.57 -53.16 -15.99
C GLU A 363 8.71 -53.94 -15.30
N THR A 364 9.37 -53.36 -14.31
CA THR A 364 10.38 -54.06 -13.50
C THR A 364 9.87 -54.32 -12.08
N PRO A 365 10.38 -55.35 -11.37
CA PRO A 365 10.09 -55.55 -9.95
C PRO A 365 10.52 -54.39 -9.04
N GLY A 366 11.33 -53.45 -9.54
CA GLY A 366 11.81 -52.27 -8.83
C GLY A 366 11.06 -50.98 -9.17
N ALA A 367 9.92 -51.06 -9.88
CA ALA A 367 9.11 -49.89 -10.19
C ALA A 367 8.63 -49.20 -8.90
N ILE A 368 8.87 -47.89 -8.82
CA ILE A 368 8.44 -47.05 -7.68
C ILE A 368 7.33 -46.09 -8.14
N LEU A 369 6.41 -45.78 -7.22
CA LEU A 369 5.40 -44.77 -7.46
C LEU A 369 6.03 -43.37 -7.43
N VAL A 370 5.57 -42.52 -8.33
CA VAL A 370 5.90 -41.09 -8.30
C VAL A 370 5.17 -40.48 -7.11
N ASN A 371 5.90 -39.72 -6.29
CA ASN A 371 5.33 -38.95 -5.22
C ASN A 371 4.92 -37.56 -5.71
N ASP A 372 3.85 -37.06 -5.11
CA ASP A 372 3.41 -35.68 -5.21
C ASP A 372 4.37 -34.74 -4.46
N ASN A 373 4.09 -33.43 -4.49
CA ASN A 373 4.95 -32.43 -3.85
C ASN A 373 5.04 -32.60 -2.31
N SER A 374 4.02 -33.20 -1.68
CA SER A 374 4.01 -33.51 -0.25
C SER A 374 4.81 -34.77 0.12
N GLY A 375 5.32 -35.50 -0.88
CA GLY A 375 6.00 -36.78 -0.70
C GLY A 375 5.06 -37.98 -0.62
N SER A 376 3.77 -37.83 -0.95
CA SER A 376 2.78 -38.90 -0.96
C SER A 376 2.66 -39.54 -2.34
N PRO A 377 2.50 -40.87 -2.49
CA PRO A 377 2.41 -41.50 -3.80
C PRO A 377 1.19 -41.06 -4.62
N ILE A 378 1.39 -40.64 -5.88
CA ILE A 378 0.33 -40.33 -6.85
C ILE A 378 -0.35 -41.63 -7.29
N SER A 379 -1.27 -42.08 -6.45
CA SER A 379 -2.00 -43.34 -6.59
C SER A 379 -3.28 -43.30 -5.79
N GLY A 380 -4.31 -43.99 -6.26
CA GLY A 380 -5.57 -44.08 -5.52
C GLY A 380 -6.65 -44.80 -6.30
N ASP A 381 -7.89 -44.64 -5.83
CA ASP A 381 -9.10 -45.06 -6.52
C ASP A 381 -9.56 -43.93 -7.45
N VAL A 382 -10.08 -44.28 -8.63
CA VAL A 382 -10.69 -43.32 -9.55
C VAL A 382 -11.98 -42.77 -8.95
N GLY A 383 -12.76 -43.62 -8.26
CA GLY A 383 -13.87 -43.21 -7.40
C GLY A 383 -14.97 -42.39 -8.08
N GLY A 384 -15.19 -42.60 -9.39
CA GLY A 384 -16.17 -41.83 -10.15
C GLY A 384 -15.72 -40.44 -10.61
N ASN A 385 -14.44 -40.09 -10.43
CA ASN A 385 -13.91 -38.81 -10.87
C ASN A 385 -13.50 -38.85 -12.35
N ALA A 386 -14.01 -37.92 -13.15
CA ALA A 386 -13.58 -37.75 -14.54
C ALA A 386 -12.15 -37.20 -14.66
N SER A 387 -11.67 -36.51 -13.62
CA SER A 387 -10.33 -35.96 -13.55
C SER A 387 -9.84 -35.91 -12.11
N ILE A 388 -8.57 -36.23 -11.88
CA ILE A 388 -7.90 -36.09 -10.57
C ILE A 388 -6.65 -35.21 -10.75
N PRO A 389 -6.55 -34.05 -10.08
CA PRO A 389 -5.35 -33.22 -10.12
C PRO A 389 -4.22 -33.84 -9.29
N PHE A 390 -2.98 -33.53 -9.67
CA PHE A 390 -1.77 -33.84 -8.90
C PHE A 390 -0.75 -32.71 -9.02
N ASP A 391 0.17 -32.64 -8.06
CA ASP A 391 1.36 -31.81 -8.13
C ASP A 391 2.64 -32.68 -8.09
N PHE A 392 3.77 -32.10 -8.44
CA PHE A 392 5.06 -32.79 -8.52
C PHE A 392 6.20 -31.82 -8.23
N ASP A 393 7.06 -32.16 -7.28
CA ASP A 393 8.28 -31.42 -6.96
C ASP A 393 9.30 -31.53 -8.10
N TYR A 394 9.18 -30.68 -9.12
CA TYR A 394 9.96 -30.77 -10.35
C TYR A 394 11.45 -30.53 -10.08
N ASP A 395 11.76 -29.49 -9.29
CA ASP A 395 13.12 -29.07 -8.98
C ASP A 395 13.79 -29.85 -7.84
N GLY A 396 13.04 -30.53 -6.97
CA GLY A 396 13.59 -31.26 -5.82
C GLY A 396 13.48 -32.79 -5.90
N ASN A 397 12.56 -33.36 -6.69
CA ASN A 397 12.32 -34.80 -6.66
C ASN A 397 13.50 -35.60 -7.25
N ALA A 398 14.21 -36.34 -6.40
CA ALA A 398 15.30 -37.23 -6.77
C ALA A 398 14.89 -38.72 -6.77
N GLN A 399 13.59 -39.03 -6.78
CA GLN A 399 13.11 -40.41 -6.70
C GLN A 399 13.66 -41.25 -7.86
N GLY A 400 13.97 -42.51 -7.57
CA GLY A 400 14.46 -43.45 -8.59
C GLY A 400 15.80 -43.05 -9.22
N GLY A 401 16.53 -42.10 -8.61
CA GLY A 401 17.78 -41.58 -9.15
C GLY A 401 17.61 -40.56 -10.27
N ARG A 402 16.41 -39.99 -10.45
CA ARG A 402 16.20 -38.85 -11.36
C ARG A 402 17.05 -37.66 -10.92
N THR A 403 17.55 -36.89 -11.89
CA THR A 403 18.16 -35.58 -11.64
C THR A 403 17.07 -34.54 -11.40
N PRO A 404 17.03 -33.86 -10.24
CA PRO A 404 16.07 -32.79 -9.99
C PRO A 404 16.20 -31.65 -11.03
N GLY A 405 15.10 -30.96 -11.33
CA GLY A 405 15.06 -29.86 -12.31
C GLY A 405 15.10 -30.30 -13.78
N THR A 406 14.76 -31.57 -14.07
CA THR A 406 14.68 -32.10 -15.44
C THR A 406 13.36 -32.82 -15.70
N ASP A 407 12.86 -32.76 -16.94
CA ASP A 407 11.61 -33.40 -17.35
C ASP A 407 11.44 -34.82 -16.80
N ALA A 408 10.33 -35.07 -16.09
CA ALA A 408 10.04 -36.37 -15.52
C ALA A 408 9.10 -37.17 -16.44
N ALA A 409 9.65 -38.18 -17.11
CA ALA A 409 8.85 -39.11 -17.91
C ALA A 409 8.10 -40.09 -17.00
N VAL A 410 6.77 -40.06 -17.04
CA VAL A 410 5.90 -40.88 -16.19
C VAL A 410 5.01 -41.80 -17.02
N THR A 411 4.77 -42.99 -16.48
CA THR A 411 3.81 -43.96 -17.01
C THR A 411 2.68 -44.09 -15.99
N VAL A 412 1.47 -43.71 -16.39
CA VAL A 412 0.27 -43.86 -15.58
C VAL A 412 -0.48 -45.10 -16.04
N VAL A 413 -0.86 -45.93 -15.09
CA VAL A 413 -1.71 -47.09 -15.33
C VAL A 413 -3.03 -46.92 -14.61
N ALA A 414 -4.11 -47.31 -15.25
CA ALA A 414 -5.43 -47.38 -14.64
C ALA A 414 -6.14 -48.67 -15.03
N ILE A 415 -6.90 -49.26 -14.10
CA ILE A 415 -7.57 -50.55 -14.28
C ILE A 415 -8.78 -50.64 -13.34
N GLY A 416 -9.86 -51.30 -13.79
CA GLY A 416 -10.95 -51.73 -12.92
C GLY A 416 -11.28 -53.21 -13.12
N THR A 417 -12.40 -53.66 -12.56
CA THR A 417 -12.76 -55.09 -12.46
C THR A 417 -13.90 -55.48 -13.42
N ASP A 418 -14.80 -54.55 -13.74
CA ASP A 418 -15.99 -54.79 -14.55
C ASP A 418 -15.75 -54.37 -16.01
N ASP A 419 -16.09 -53.12 -16.35
CA ASP A 419 -16.05 -52.58 -17.72
C ASP A 419 -14.73 -51.83 -18.03
N ALA A 420 -13.91 -51.57 -17.01
CA ALA A 420 -12.69 -50.80 -17.12
C ALA A 420 -11.45 -51.68 -17.37
N GLN A 421 -11.01 -51.74 -18.64
CA GLN A 421 -9.79 -52.48 -19.02
C GLN A 421 -8.51 -51.79 -18.51
N TYR A 422 -7.42 -52.56 -18.49
CA TYR A 422 -6.09 -52.04 -18.22
C TYR A 422 -5.68 -51.02 -19.29
N VAL A 423 -5.45 -49.78 -18.87
CA VAL A 423 -5.01 -48.67 -19.71
C VAL A 423 -3.65 -48.18 -19.22
N VAL A 424 -2.78 -47.87 -20.17
CA VAL A 424 -1.46 -47.27 -19.93
C VAL A 424 -1.38 -45.97 -20.73
N ALA A 425 -0.89 -44.92 -20.10
CA ALA A 425 -0.59 -43.65 -20.74
C ALA A 425 0.80 -43.18 -20.31
N GLU A 426 1.59 -42.71 -21.27
CA GLU A 426 2.86 -42.05 -21.02
C GLU A 426 2.68 -40.54 -21.10
N ALA A 427 3.35 -39.82 -20.20
CA ALA A 427 3.36 -38.37 -20.18
C ALA A 427 4.75 -37.85 -19.75
N LEU A 428 4.98 -36.58 -20.03
CA LEU A 428 6.17 -35.87 -19.59
C LEU A 428 5.71 -34.73 -18.68
N ILE A 429 6.21 -34.71 -17.44
CA ILE A 429 6.03 -33.59 -16.53
C ILE A 429 7.19 -32.62 -16.78
N THR A 430 6.87 -31.39 -17.16
CA THR A 430 7.81 -30.33 -17.54
C THR A 430 7.69 -29.12 -16.65
#